data_AF-A0A2V5UPL0-F1
#
_entry.id   AF-A0A2V5UPL0-F1
#
_cell.length_a   1.000
_cell.length_b   1.000
_cell.length_c   1.000
_cell.angle_alpha   90.00
_cell.angle_beta   90.00
_cell.angle_gamma   90.00
#
_symmetry.space_group_name_H-M   'P 1'
#
loop_
_entity.id
_entity.type
_entity.pdbx_description
1 polymer ?
#
loop_
_entity_poly.entity_id
_entity_poly.type
_entity_poly.pdbx_seq_one_letter_code
_entity_poly.pdbx_strand_id
1 'polypeptide(L)'
;MTHPQIAAFARLAKENTAPVRVINGQKTRISRTMHGLAYDEVHDEIVIPSPLAQAVLVFRGAAQGEEPPLRVIQGPHTGIVGT
;
A
#
# COMPACT_ATOMS: atom_id res chain seq x y z
N MET A 1 6.12 -2.29 18.72
CA MET A 1 5.04 -1.32 18.40
C MET A 1 4.49 -1.69 17.04
N THR A 2 3.19 -1.99 16.93
CA THR A 2 2.57 -2.35 15.65
C THR A 2 2.29 -1.08 14.84
N HIS A 3 2.95 -0.97 13.69
CA HIS A 3 2.69 0.08 12.69
C HIS A 3 2.07 -0.57 11.44
N PRO A 4 1.21 0.15 10.70
CA PRO A 4 0.75 -0.34 9.41
C PRO A 4 1.96 -0.53 8.48
N GLN A 5 1.92 -1.58 7.69
CA GLN A 5 2.95 -1.90 6.71
C GLN A 5 2.41 -2.78 5.60
N ILE A 6 2.99 -2.66 4.42
CA ILE A 6 2.87 -3.66 3.36
C ILE A 6 4.18 -4.44 3.36
N ALA A 7 4.09 -5.75 3.52
CA ALA A 7 5.24 -6.64 3.57
C ALA A 7 5.24 -7.55 2.35
N ALA A 8 6.35 -7.56 1.62
CA ALA A 8 6.59 -8.48 0.53
C ALA A 8 7.52 -9.60 1.00
N PHE A 9 7.14 -10.84 0.71
CA PHE A 9 7.90 -12.04 1.06
C PHE A 9 8.36 -12.73 -0.21
N ALA A 10 9.44 -13.52 -0.12
CA ALA A 10 9.82 -14.40 -1.21
C ALA A 10 8.68 -15.39 -1.51
N ARG A 11 8.51 -15.76 -2.78
CA ARG A 11 7.43 -16.66 -3.24
C ARG A 11 7.35 -17.98 -2.47
N LEU A 12 8.50 -18.49 -2.01
CA LEU A 12 8.63 -19.74 -1.27
C LEU A 12 8.93 -19.53 0.22
N ALA A 13 8.71 -18.32 0.74
CA ALA A 13 8.84 -18.04 2.17
C ALA A 13 7.91 -18.95 2.99
N LYS A 14 8.42 -19.43 4.12
CA LYS A 14 7.70 -20.30 5.06
C LYS A 14 7.88 -19.80 6.48
N GLU A 15 6.94 -20.14 7.35
CA GLU A 15 7.04 -19.86 8.79
C GLU A 15 7.41 -18.40 9.07
N ASN A 16 8.46 -18.18 9.87
CA ASN A 16 8.92 -16.88 10.32
C ASN A 16 9.95 -16.23 9.37
N THR A 17 9.93 -16.59 8.08
CA THR A 17 10.81 -15.95 7.08
C THR A 17 10.54 -14.45 7.08
N ALA A 18 11.57 -13.65 7.29
CA ALA A 18 11.46 -12.20 7.28
C ALA A 18 11.03 -11.68 5.90
N PRO A 19 10.27 -10.57 5.83
CA PRO A 19 9.93 -9.96 4.57
C PRO A 19 11.20 -9.48 3.85
N VAL A 20 11.23 -9.64 2.53
CA VAL A 20 12.31 -9.13 1.68
C VAL A 20 12.19 -7.64 1.43
N ARG A 21 10.97 -7.10 1.60
CA ARG A 21 10.67 -5.68 1.45
C ARG A 21 9.49 -5.27 2.31
N VAL A 22 9.56 -4.04 2.81
CA VAL A 22 8.54 -3.46 3.69
C VAL A 22 8.30 -2.02 3.28
N ILE A 23 7.05 -1.64 3.05
CA ILE A 23 6.61 -0.25 2.87
C ILE A 23 5.92 0.18 4.16
N ASN A 24 6.45 1.18 4.84
CA ASN A 24 5.96 1.65 6.13
C ASN A 24 6.37 3.09 6.44
N GLY A 25 5.77 3.64 7.50
CA GLY A 25 6.07 4.98 7.99
C GLY A 25 5.20 6.07 7.37
N GLN A 26 5.33 7.29 7.90
CA GLN A 26 4.29 8.31 7.75
C GLN A 26 4.16 8.81 6.30
N LYS A 27 5.26 8.93 5.56
CA LYS A 27 5.24 9.41 4.16
C LYS A 27 4.50 8.48 3.21
N THR A 28 4.39 7.20 3.55
CA THR A 28 3.64 6.22 2.73
C THR A 28 2.13 6.47 2.78
N ARG A 29 1.64 7.17 3.81
CA ARG A 29 0.20 7.44 4.04
C ARG A 29 -0.67 6.19 4.23
N ILE A 30 -0.06 5.02 4.41
CA ILE A 30 -0.79 3.80 4.71
C ILE A 30 -1.34 3.85 6.13
N SER A 31 -2.54 3.33 6.31
CA SER A 31 -3.25 3.32 7.60
C SER A 31 -3.61 1.89 7.99
N ARG A 32 -4.07 1.71 9.24
CA ARG A 32 -4.47 0.37 9.72
C ARG A 32 -5.77 -0.16 9.10
N THR A 33 -6.54 0.68 8.42
CA THR A 33 -7.87 0.35 7.87
C THR A 33 -7.83 -0.04 6.40
N MET A 34 -6.64 -0.31 5.85
CA MET A 34 -6.47 -0.80 4.49
C MET A 34 -6.60 -2.32 4.49
N HIS A 35 -7.69 -2.83 3.89
CA HIS A 35 -8.02 -4.26 3.88
C HIS A 35 -7.93 -4.89 2.48
N GLY A 36 -7.47 -4.14 1.48
CA GLY A 36 -7.31 -4.62 0.10
C GLY A 36 -5.97 -4.19 -0.48
N LEU A 37 -5.54 -4.91 -1.52
CA LEU A 37 -4.36 -4.63 -2.33
C LEU A 37 -4.57 -5.25 -3.71
N ALA A 38 -4.16 -4.55 -4.75
CA ALA A 38 -4.03 -5.08 -6.09
C ALA A 38 -2.61 -4.78 -6.62
N TYR A 39 -2.09 -5.65 -7.48
CA TYR A 39 -0.83 -5.43 -8.19
C TYR A 39 -1.11 -5.40 -9.68
N ASP A 40 -0.65 -4.34 -10.34
CA ASP A 40 -0.67 -4.18 -11.79
C ASP A 40 0.70 -4.55 -12.33
N GLU A 41 0.80 -5.71 -12.98
CA GLU A 41 2.04 -6.22 -13.55
C GLU A 41 2.49 -5.49 -14.81
N VAL A 42 1.57 -4.81 -15.53
CA VAL A 42 1.88 -4.09 -16.77
C VAL A 42 2.64 -2.80 -16.45
N HIS A 43 2.24 -2.12 -15.38
CA HIS A 43 2.84 -0.85 -14.95
C HIS A 43 3.82 -0.99 -13.79
N ASP A 44 3.96 -2.20 -13.22
CA ASP A 44 4.69 -2.47 -11.97
C ASP A 44 4.21 -1.57 -10.83
N GLU A 45 2.94 -1.67 -10.46
CA GLU A 45 2.32 -0.81 -9.45
C GLU A 45 1.50 -1.56 -8.42
N ILE A 46 1.57 -1.11 -7.17
CA ILE A 46 0.75 -1.61 -6.07
C ILE A 46 -0.35 -0.59 -5.78
N VAL A 47 -1.61 -1.01 -5.87
CA VAL A 47 -2.79 -0.17 -5.68
C VAL A 47 -3.48 -0.56 -4.38
N ILE A 48 -3.72 0.42 -3.51
CA ILE A 48 -4.23 0.17 -2.15
C ILE A 48 -5.37 1.12 -1.83
N PRO A 49 -6.58 0.62 -1.55
CA PRO A 49 -7.69 1.45 -1.07
C PRO A 49 -7.42 1.96 0.35
N SER A 50 -7.69 3.24 0.57
CA SER A 50 -7.65 3.92 1.87
C SER A 50 -9.04 4.45 2.23
N PRO A 51 -9.90 3.64 2.88
CA PRO A 51 -11.30 4.00 3.12
C PRO A 51 -11.47 5.28 3.96
N LEU A 52 -10.70 5.40 5.05
CA LEU A 52 -10.77 6.58 5.93
C LEU A 52 -10.28 7.86 5.26
N ALA A 53 -9.34 7.76 4.31
CA ALA A 53 -8.87 8.91 3.55
C ALA A 53 -9.70 9.16 2.28
N GLN A 54 -10.69 8.31 1.99
CA GLN A 54 -11.49 8.35 0.76
C GLN A 54 -10.59 8.41 -0.49
N ALA A 55 -9.53 7.61 -0.46
CA ALA A 55 -8.46 7.68 -1.43
C ALA A 55 -8.02 6.30 -1.91
N VAL A 56 -7.40 6.27 -3.09
CA VAL A 56 -6.60 5.15 -3.58
C VAL A 56 -5.14 5.59 -3.61
N LEU A 57 -4.28 4.84 -2.94
CA LEU A 57 -2.84 5.04 -2.97
C LEU A 57 -2.24 4.12 -4.03
N VAL A 58 -1.35 4.67 -4.86
CA VAL A 58 -0.59 3.88 -5.84
C VAL A 58 0.89 4.01 -5.55
N PHE A 59 1.58 2.88 -5.43
CA PHE A 59 3.02 2.79 -5.21
C PHE A 59 3.68 2.10 -6.39
N ARG A 60 4.99 2.30 -6.57
CA ARG A 60 5.79 1.40 -7.41
C ARG A 60 5.76 -0.01 -6.85
N GLY A 61 5.81 -1.01 -7.72
CA GLY A 61 5.93 -2.40 -7.33
C GLY A 61 7.18 -2.64 -6.48
N ALA A 62 8.28 -1.99 -6.82
CA ALA A 62 9.53 -2.03 -6.08
C ALA A 62 9.61 -1.11 -4.83
N ALA A 63 8.54 -0.41 -4.43
CA ALA A 63 8.59 0.57 -3.35
C ALA A 63 9.03 -0.04 -2.01
N GLN A 64 9.89 0.68 -1.26
CA GLN A 64 10.52 0.21 -0.02
C GLN A 64 10.65 1.34 1.01
N GLY A 65 10.53 0.97 2.29
CA GLY A 65 10.68 1.88 3.42
C GLY A 65 9.59 2.94 3.42
N GLU A 66 10.01 4.19 3.59
CA GLU A 66 9.11 5.35 3.69
C GLU A 66 8.81 6.02 2.34
N GLU A 67 8.94 5.30 1.23
CA GLU A 67 8.67 5.85 -0.11
C GLU A 67 7.21 6.31 -0.22
N PRO A 68 6.95 7.57 -0.62
CA PRO A 68 5.59 8.07 -0.76
C PRO A 68 4.87 7.42 -1.95
N PRO A 69 3.52 7.41 -1.97
CA PRO A 69 2.77 6.97 -3.14
C PRO A 69 3.14 7.78 -4.39
N LEU A 70 3.25 7.11 -5.53
CA LEU A 70 3.33 7.74 -6.85
C LEU A 70 2.11 8.63 -7.10
N ARG A 71 0.93 8.14 -6.69
CA ARG A 71 -0.34 8.83 -6.88
C ARG A 71 -1.24 8.62 -5.67
N VAL A 72 -2.00 9.67 -5.38
CA VAL A 72 -3.10 9.65 -4.41
C VAL A 72 -4.34 10.11 -5.15
N ILE A 73 -5.23 9.18 -5.46
CA ILE A 73 -6.48 9.45 -6.18
C ILE A 73 -7.55 9.70 -5.13
N GLN A 74 -8.03 10.93 -5.03
CA GLN A 74 -8.98 11.38 -4.02
C GLN A 74 -9.76 12.61 -4.51
N GLY A 75 -10.85 12.94 -3.82
CA GLY A 75 -11.64 14.15 -4.07
C GLY A 75 -13.02 13.87 -4.68
N PRO A 76 -13.88 14.90 -4.76
CA PRO A 76 -15.31 14.72 -5.03
C PRO A 76 -15.63 14.09 -6.39
N HIS A 77 -14.77 14.27 -7.39
CA HIS A 77 -15.00 13.75 -8.74
C HIS A 77 -14.67 12.25 -8.88
N THR A 78 -14.02 11.64 -7.89
CA THR A 78 -13.70 10.20 -7.94
C THR A 78 -14.90 9.31 -7.62
N GLY A 79 -15.93 9.87 -6.96
CA GLY A 79 -17.06 9.10 -6.43
C GLY A 79 -16.67 8.16 -5.26
N ILE A 80 -15.43 8.22 -4.78
CA ILE A 80 -14.98 7.43 -3.63
C ILE A 80 -15.64 8.01 -2.38
N VAL A 81 -16.59 7.26 -1.84
CA VAL A 81 -17.25 7.56 -0.57
C VAL A 81 -16.65 6.69 0.52
N GLY A 82 -16.22 7.32 1.62
CA GLY A 82 -15.81 6.60 2.83
C GLY A 82 -17.03 6.00 3.51
N THR A 83 -16.83 4.86 4.17
CA THR A 83 -17.82 4.23 5.06
C THR A 83 -17.87 4.91 6.42
#